data_AF-A0AAE9WRE9-F1
#
_entry.id   AF-A0AAE9WRE9-F1
#
_cell.length_a   1.000
_cell.length_b   1.000
_cell.length_c   1.000
_cell.angle_alpha   90.00
_cell.angle_beta   90.00
_cell.angle_gamma   90.00
#
_symmetry.space_group_name_H-M   'P 1'
#
loop_
_entity.id
_entity.type
_entity.pdbx_description
1 polymer ?
#
loop_
_entity_poly.entity_id
_entity_poly.type
_entity_poly.pdbx_seq_one_letter_code
_entity_poly.pdbx_strand_id
1 'polypeptide(L)'
;MNTYYSVFLFIYAFLGINYYNAAITPATQCKNGFLAQMSNHLECRCNNNFVHVSNDTCETKVECSKATVNKPCGEFSKCTMHEDEGVETYTCDCLDTYIKKNDVCVPETCQNIDCGNGKCIINEDAVNDPPTCSCNIGYVVNVDDGSKCTKEGDTLCSLVCNKEEQICKKVDSYYRCDCKDGFKLSVEEEKCISHSIYSMFNLSIIFAILLLFSNII
;
A
#
# COMPACT_ATOMS: atom_id res chain seq x y z
N MET A 1 28.96 27.37 -24.07
CA MET A 1 28.05 26.85 -23.03
C MET A 1 27.43 25.58 -23.57
N ASN A 2 27.62 24.48 -22.84
CA ASN A 2 27.68 23.12 -23.37
C ASN A 2 26.28 22.60 -23.77
N THR A 3 26.00 22.52 -25.08
CA THR A 3 24.70 22.12 -25.66
C THR A 3 24.24 20.73 -25.20
N TYR A 4 25.18 19.88 -24.80
CA TYR A 4 24.93 18.56 -24.23
C TYR A 4 24.18 18.62 -22.88
N TYR A 5 24.47 19.60 -22.02
CA TYR A 5 23.79 19.72 -20.71
C TYR A 5 22.30 20.05 -20.83
N SER A 6 21.92 20.78 -21.90
CA SER A 6 20.52 21.11 -22.18
C SER A 6 19.73 19.86 -22.59
N VAL A 7 20.29 19.04 -23.49
CA VAL A 7 19.63 17.81 -23.98
C VAL A 7 19.41 16.78 -22.87
N PHE A 8 20.40 16.61 -21.97
CA PHE A 8 20.24 15.70 -20.83
C PHE A 8 19.14 16.15 -19.86
N LEU A 9 19.02 17.45 -19.56
CA LEU A 9 17.95 17.97 -18.71
C LEU A 9 16.56 17.71 -19.28
N PHE A 10 16.38 17.83 -20.61
CA PHE A 10 15.10 17.50 -21.24
C PHE A 10 14.76 16.01 -21.16
N ILE A 11 15.74 15.11 -21.33
CA ILE A 11 15.50 13.65 -21.21
C ILE A 11 15.09 13.27 -19.78
N TYR A 12 15.72 13.84 -18.75
CA TYR A 12 15.30 13.60 -17.36
C TYR A 12 13.91 14.16 -17.05
N ALA A 13 13.52 15.29 -17.65
CA ALA A 13 12.18 15.84 -17.49
C ALA A 13 11.11 14.95 -18.14
N PHE A 14 11.37 14.37 -19.32
CA PHE A 14 10.43 13.42 -19.96
C PHE A 14 10.36 12.07 -19.24
N LEU A 15 11.48 11.58 -18.68
CA LEU A 15 11.48 10.36 -17.86
C LEU A 15 10.70 10.53 -16.54
N GLY A 16 10.62 11.75 -16.01
CA GLY A 16 9.87 12.05 -14.78
C GLY A 16 8.34 12.14 -14.94
N ILE A 17 7.81 12.16 -16.17
CA ILE A 17 6.38 12.36 -16.43
C ILE A 17 5.60 11.02 -16.49
N ASN A 18 6.28 9.89 -16.71
CA ASN A 18 5.60 8.60 -16.92
C ASN A 18 5.53 7.68 -15.68
N TYR A 19 5.92 8.14 -14.50
CA TYR A 19 5.98 7.30 -13.29
C TYR A 19 4.80 7.46 -12.31
N TYR A 20 3.76 8.22 -12.64
CA TYR A 20 2.62 8.36 -11.74
C TYR A 20 1.77 7.07 -11.64
N ASN A 21 1.78 6.24 -12.70
CA ASN A 21 1.00 4.99 -12.80
C ASN A 21 1.86 3.88 -13.40
N ALA A 22 3.00 3.57 -12.76
CA ALA A 22 3.82 2.43 -13.19
C ALA A 22 3.19 1.13 -12.68
N ALA A 23 3.03 0.16 -13.57
CA ALA A 23 2.50 -1.14 -13.22
C ALA A 23 3.31 -1.80 -12.09
N ILE A 24 2.60 -2.31 -11.10
CA ILE A 24 3.20 -2.94 -9.93
C ILE A 24 3.67 -4.35 -10.28
N THR A 25 4.94 -4.62 -9.97
CA THR A 25 5.61 -5.90 -10.21
C THR A 25 6.04 -6.53 -8.89
N PRO A 26 6.43 -7.83 -8.86
CA PRO A 26 6.99 -8.44 -7.66
C PRO A 26 8.26 -7.76 -7.10
N ALA A 27 8.94 -6.95 -7.92
CA ALA A 27 10.13 -6.21 -7.54
C ALA A 27 9.84 -4.76 -7.10
N THR A 28 8.59 -4.31 -7.17
CA THR A 28 8.22 -2.93 -6.84
C THR A 28 8.44 -2.66 -5.36
N GLN A 29 9.08 -1.53 -5.06
CA GLN A 29 9.29 -1.04 -3.70
C GLN A 29 8.22 0.00 -3.37
N CYS A 30 7.28 -0.37 -2.51
CA CYS A 30 6.21 0.51 -2.07
C CYS A 30 6.73 1.52 -1.04
N LYS A 31 6.79 2.82 -1.40
CA LYS A 31 7.26 3.87 -0.50
C LYS A 31 6.22 4.16 0.58
N ASN A 32 6.62 4.04 1.85
CA ASN A 32 5.74 4.14 3.03
C ASN A 32 4.55 3.16 3.00
N GLY A 33 4.77 1.98 2.42
CA GLY A 33 3.79 0.91 2.33
C GLY A 33 4.46 -0.45 2.18
N PHE A 34 3.68 -1.43 1.73
CA PHE A 34 4.16 -2.78 1.45
C PHE A 34 3.46 -3.36 0.23
N LEU A 35 4.13 -4.30 -0.44
CA LEU A 35 3.56 -5.01 -1.57
C LEU A 35 2.54 -6.05 -1.10
N ALA A 36 1.36 -6.02 -1.69
CA ALA A 36 0.26 -6.94 -1.44
C ALA A 36 -0.14 -7.65 -2.73
N GLN A 37 -0.62 -8.89 -2.58
CA GLN A 37 -1.12 -9.69 -3.69
C GLN A 37 -2.60 -10.04 -3.48
N MET A 38 -3.39 -9.81 -4.52
CA MET A 38 -4.77 -10.26 -4.69
C MET A 38 -4.84 -11.48 -5.64
N SER A 39 -6.03 -11.87 -6.10
CA SER A 39 -6.18 -13.06 -6.95
C SER A 39 -5.41 -12.99 -8.27
N ASN A 40 -5.33 -11.81 -8.88
CA ASN A 40 -4.77 -11.59 -10.22
C ASN A 40 -4.02 -10.24 -10.37
N HIS A 41 -3.69 -9.58 -9.26
CA HIS A 41 -3.05 -8.27 -9.25
C HIS A 41 -2.14 -8.10 -8.04
N LEU A 42 -1.11 -7.28 -8.21
CA LEU A 42 -0.23 -6.81 -7.15
C LEU A 42 -0.49 -5.32 -6.95
N GLU A 43 -0.58 -4.89 -5.71
CA GLU A 43 -0.77 -3.48 -5.36
C GLU A 43 0.13 -3.10 -4.21
N CYS A 44 0.53 -1.84 -4.15
CA CYS A 44 1.03 -1.30 -2.90
C CYS A 44 -0.13 -1.03 -1.96
N ARG A 45 0.09 -1.26 -0.67
CA ARG A 45 -0.81 -0.84 0.39
C ARG A 45 -0.06 0.04 1.36
N CYS A 46 -0.65 1.18 1.70
CA CYS A 46 -0.03 2.16 2.57
C CYS A 46 0.03 1.68 4.02
N ASN A 47 1.06 2.14 4.73
CA ASN A 47 1.14 2.01 6.18
C ASN A 47 0.07 2.87 6.86
N ASN A 48 -0.20 2.61 8.14
CA ASN A 48 -1.18 3.39 8.92
C ASN A 48 -0.90 4.90 8.86
N ASN A 49 -1.94 5.70 8.63
CA ASN A 49 -1.92 7.16 8.45
C ASN A 49 -1.31 7.68 7.13
N PHE A 50 -0.90 6.78 6.23
CA PHE A 50 -0.51 7.13 4.87
C PHE A 50 -1.62 6.80 3.87
N VAL A 51 -1.64 7.52 2.76
CA VAL A 51 -2.60 7.35 1.66
C VAL A 51 -1.88 7.43 0.31
N HIS A 52 -2.44 6.81 -0.73
CA HIS A 52 -1.82 6.78 -2.07
C HIS A 52 -1.80 8.16 -2.74
N VAL A 53 -0.62 8.57 -3.20
CA VAL A 53 -0.42 9.70 -4.14
C VAL A 53 -0.09 9.21 -5.56
N SER A 54 0.37 7.97 -5.66
CA SER A 54 0.56 7.16 -6.88
C SER A 54 0.35 5.69 -6.50
N ASN A 55 0.42 4.78 -7.48
CA ASN A 55 0.23 3.35 -7.24
C ASN A 55 1.31 2.71 -6.36
N ASP A 56 2.49 3.33 -6.26
CA ASP A 56 3.64 2.81 -5.50
C ASP A 56 4.08 3.71 -4.33
N THR A 57 3.51 4.92 -4.21
CA THR A 57 3.93 5.92 -3.23
C THR A 57 2.79 6.32 -2.33
N CYS A 58 3.06 6.20 -1.04
CA CYS A 58 2.17 6.65 0.02
C CYS A 58 2.77 7.85 0.76
N GLU A 59 1.91 8.79 1.13
CA GLU A 59 2.27 10.00 1.88
C GLU A 59 1.30 10.24 3.04
N THR A 60 1.73 11.01 4.04
CA THR A 60 0.94 11.24 5.25
C THR A 60 -0.37 11.96 4.92
N LYS A 61 -1.50 11.39 5.35
CA LYS A 61 -2.81 12.01 5.22
C LYS A 61 -2.89 13.30 6.05
N VAL A 62 -3.42 14.37 5.46
CA VAL A 62 -3.70 15.63 6.16
C VAL A 62 -5.14 16.08 6.00
N GLU A 63 -5.60 16.92 6.92
CA GLU A 63 -6.87 17.64 6.80
C GLU A 63 -6.72 18.87 5.90
N CYS A 64 -7.76 19.19 5.12
CA CYS A 64 -7.68 20.27 4.13
C CYS A 64 -7.90 21.65 4.74
N SER A 65 -6.98 22.55 4.41
CA SER A 65 -6.90 23.93 4.88
C SER A 65 -6.06 24.75 3.91
N LYS A 66 -6.01 26.07 4.13
CA LYS A 66 -5.13 26.99 3.39
C LYS A 66 -3.66 26.56 3.37
N ALA A 67 -3.16 25.96 4.44
CA ALA A 67 -1.76 25.54 4.54
C ALA A 67 -1.46 24.19 3.89
N THR A 68 -2.49 23.39 3.61
CA THR A 68 -2.37 22.01 3.14
C THR A 68 -2.81 21.81 1.69
N VAL A 69 -3.00 22.88 0.92
CA VAL A 69 -3.30 22.79 -0.51
C VAL A 69 -2.22 21.96 -1.23
N ASN A 70 -2.66 21.09 -2.14
CA ASN A 70 -1.87 20.07 -2.84
C ASN A 70 -1.26 18.96 -1.96
N LYS A 71 -1.58 18.91 -0.66
CA LYS A 71 -1.19 17.78 0.20
C LYS A 71 -2.22 16.63 0.11
N PRO A 72 -1.78 15.39 0.30
CA PRO A 72 -2.66 14.23 0.24
C PRO A 72 -3.64 14.18 1.42
N CYS A 73 -4.90 13.91 1.12
CA CYS A 73 -5.99 13.95 2.10
C CYS A 73 -6.85 12.68 2.13
N GLY A 74 -6.61 11.76 1.21
CA GLY A 74 -7.28 10.47 1.11
C GLY A 74 -6.62 9.61 0.04
N GLU A 75 -7.15 8.42 -0.18
CA GLU A 75 -6.69 7.55 -1.27
C GLU A 75 -6.82 8.29 -2.60
N PHE A 76 -5.73 8.37 -3.36
CA PHE A 76 -5.68 9.03 -4.67
C PHE A 76 -6.39 10.39 -4.69
N SER A 77 -6.18 11.21 -3.66
CA SER A 77 -6.80 12.53 -3.51
C SER A 77 -5.89 13.55 -2.83
N LYS A 78 -6.09 14.82 -3.16
CA LYS A 78 -5.33 15.96 -2.65
C LYS A 78 -6.25 17.11 -2.25
N CYS A 79 -5.77 17.96 -1.34
CA CYS A 79 -6.50 19.15 -0.95
C CYS A 79 -6.50 20.20 -2.06
N THR A 80 -7.68 20.67 -2.42
CA THR A 80 -7.91 21.73 -3.41
C THR A 80 -8.62 22.90 -2.74
N MET A 81 -8.33 24.11 -3.20
CA MET A 81 -9.06 25.31 -2.83
C MET A 81 -10.11 25.60 -3.91
N HIS A 82 -11.36 25.78 -3.49
CA HIS A 82 -12.45 26.26 -4.31
C HIS A 82 -12.87 27.64 -3.82
N GLU A 83 -13.14 28.54 -4.75
CA GLU A 83 -13.63 29.88 -4.45
C GLU A 83 -15.00 30.04 -5.10
N ASP A 84 -16.03 30.25 -4.27
CA ASP A 84 -17.39 30.53 -4.73
C ASP A 84 -17.86 31.82 -4.07
N GLU A 85 -18.25 32.80 -4.89
CA GLU A 85 -18.66 34.15 -4.46
C GLU A 85 -17.70 34.83 -3.45
N GLY A 86 -16.40 34.56 -3.55
CA GLY A 86 -15.35 35.12 -2.68
C GLY A 86 -15.18 34.38 -1.34
N VAL A 87 -15.85 33.24 -1.15
CA VAL A 87 -15.65 32.34 -0.01
C VAL A 87 -14.70 31.22 -0.41
N GLU A 88 -13.50 31.22 0.18
CA GLU A 88 -12.54 30.13 0.03
C GLU A 88 -13.01 28.90 0.83
N THR A 89 -13.17 27.77 0.15
CA THR A 89 -13.41 26.45 0.76
C THR A 89 -12.29 25.49 0.38
N TYR A 90 -11.99 24.55 1.26
CA TYR A 90 -10.89 23.60 1.08
C TYR A 90 -11.46 22.18 1.15
N THR A 91 -11.42 21.46 0.04
CA THR A 91 -11.97 20.10 -0.07
C THR A 91 -10.89 19.10 -0.44
N CYS A 92 -11.18 17.83 -0.17
CA CYS A 92 -10.33 16.72 -0.58
C CYS A 92 -10.86 16.15 -1.89
N ASP A 93 -10.15 16.41 -2.98
CA ASP A 93 -10.59 16.04 -4.33
C ASP A 93 -9.72 14.93 -4.91
N CYS A 94 -10.33 14.05 -5.70
CA CYS A 94 -9.61 12.98 -6.37
C CYS A 94 -8.56 13.52 -7.34
N LEU A 95 -7.48 12.76 -7.52
CA LEU A 95 -6.49 13.02 -8.56
C LEU A 95 -7.11 12.89 -9.94
N ASP A 96 -6.43 13.43 -10.96
CA ASP A 96 -6.87 13.33 -12.35
C ASP A 96 -7.10 11.86 -12.72
N THR A 97 -8.14 11.57 -13.51
CA THR A 97 -8.61 10.22 -13.90
C THR A 97 -9.21 9.36 -12.78
N TYR A 98 -9.31 9.90 -11.55
CA TYR A 98 -10.05 9.30 -10.45
C TYR A 98 -11.32 10.08 -10.16
N ILE A 99 -12.34 9.37 -9.69
CA ILE A 99 -13.63 9.94 -9.31
C ILE A 99 -14.06 9.43 -7.94
N LYS A 100 -14.89 10.22 -7.26
CA LYS A 100 -15.41 9.88 -5.94
C LYS A 100 -16.56 8.86 -6.04
N LYS A 101 -16.39 7.69 -5.43
CA LYS A 101 -17.41 6.65 -5.28
C LYS A 101 -17.45 6.19 -3.81
N ASN A 102 -18.57 6.40 -3.13
CA ASN A 102 -18.74 6.07 -1.70
C ASN A 102 -17.61 6.64 -0.81
N ASP A 103 -17.28 7.92 -1.00
CA ASP A 103 -16.19 8.61 -0.28
C ASP A 103 -14.76 8.11 -0.53
N VAL A 104 -14.55 7.24 -1.52
CA VAL A 104 -13.22 6.79 -1.95
C VAL A 104 -12.99 7.18 -3.41
N CYS A 105 -11.77 7.61 -3.74
CA CYS A 105 -11.40 7.87 -5.12
C CYS A 105 -11.06 6.55 -5.82
N VAL A 106 -11.76 6.26 -6.91
CA VAL A 106 -11.55 5.08 -7.76
C VAL A 106 -11.25 5.54 -9.19
N PRO A 107 -10.54 4.75 -10.01
CA PRO A 107 -10.36 5.08 -11.41
C PRO A 107 -11.71 5.33 -12.09
N GLU A 108 -11.81 6.34 -12.95
CA GLU A 108 -13.05 6.72 -13.63
C GLU A 108 -13.67 5.54 -14.39
N THR A 109 -12.82 4.73 -15.04
CA THR A 109 -13.24 3.51 -15.76
C THR A 109 -13.86 2.45 -14.85
N CYS A 110 -13.61 2.50 -13.54
CA CYS A 110 -14.15 1.60 -12.53
C CYS A 110 -15.45 2.12 -11.88
N GLN A 111 -15.98 3.30 -12.28
CA GLN A 111 -17.14 3.93 -11.65
C GLN A 111 -18.33 2.98 -11.46
N ASN A 112 -18.70 2.29 -12.53
CA ASN A 112 -19.93 1.49 -12.60
C ASN A 112 -19.67 -0.01 -12.48
N ILE A 113 -18.47 -0.40 -12.07
CA ILE A 113 -18.07 -1.79 -11.90
C ILE A 113 -18.19 -2.18 -10.43
N ASP A 114 -18.92 -3.25 -10.18
CA ASP A 114 -19.07 -3.88 -8.87
C ASP A 114 -18.44 -5.27 -8.94
N CYS A 115 -17.41 -5.48 -8.13
CA CYS A 115 -16.65 -6.73 -8.09
C CYS A 115 -17.04 -7.64 -6.92
N GLY A 116 -17.97 -7.27 -6.03
CA GLY A 116 -18.30 -8.07 -4.85
C GLY A 116 -17.12 -8.23 -3.89
N ASN A 117 -16.62 -9.45 -3.66
CA ASN A 117 -15.49 -9.73 -2.77
C ASN A 117 -14.13 -9.37 -3.39
N GLY A 118 -13.99 -8.14 -3.88
CA GLY A 118 -12.83 -7.68 -4.59
C GLY A 118 -12.91 -6.20 -4.93
N LYS A 119 -12.04 -5.75 -5.83
CA LYS A 119 -12.02 -4.38 -6.36
C LYS A 119 -11.85 -4.40 -7.87
N CYS A 120 -12.30 -3.32 -8.51
CA CYS A 120 -11.99 -3.07 -9.90
C CYS A 120 -10.54 -2.59 -10.03
N ILE A 121 -9.85 -3.10 -11.05
CA ILE A 121 -8.47 -2.76 -11.40
C ILE A 121 -8.41 -2.38 -12.88
N ILE A 122 -7.43 -1.55 -13.23
CA ILE A 122 -7.07 -1.20 -14.60
C ILE A 122 -5.71 -1.82 -14.92
N ASN A 123 -5.52 -2.19 -16.19
CA ASN A 123 -4.20 -2.61 -16.65
C ASN A 123 -3.41 -1.36 -17.08
N GLU A 124 -2.43 -0.96 -16.28
CA GLU A 124 -1.59 0.21 -16.55
C GLU A 124 -0.65 0.01 -17.75
N ASP A 125 -0.26 -1.24 -18.02
CA ASP A 125 0.61 -1.58 -19.16
C ASP A 125 -0.16 -1.66 -20.48
N ALA A 126 -1.48 -1.84 -20.42
CA ALA A 126 -2.34 -1.95 -21.58
C ALA A 126 -3.52 -0.99 -21.45
N VAL A 127 -3.29 0.27 -21.82
CA VAL A 127 -4.25 1.39 -21.74
C VAL A 127 -5.60 1.10 -22.42
N ASN A 128 -5.66 0.11 -23.32
CA ASN A 128 -6.89 -0.29 -24.02
C ASN A 128 -7.56 -1.56 -23.46
N ASP A 129 -6.97 -2.20 -22.44
CA ASP A 129 -7.61 -3.34 -21.79
C ASP A 129 -8.81 -2.86 -20.98
N PRO A 130 -9.93 -3.60 -21.05
CA PRO A 130 -11.09 -3.26 -20.23
C PRO A 130 -10.74 -3.40 -18.74
N PRO A 131 -11.29 -2.53 -17.87
CA PRO A 131 -11.19 -2.72 -16.43
C PRO A 131 -11.73 -4.11 -16.03
N THR A 132 -11.09 -4.74 -15.07
CA THR A 132 -11.43 -6.09 -14.63
C THR A 132 -11.50 -6.17 -13.10
N CYS A 133 -12.05 -7.27 -12.58
CA CYS A 133 -12.10 -7.50 -11.15
C CYS A 133 -10.87 -8.24 -10.64
N SER A 134 -10.33 -7.76 -9.52
CA SER A 134 -9.36 -8.47 -8.70
C SER A 134 -9.99 -8.88 -7.40
N CYS A 135 -9.85 -10.14 -7.03
CA CYS A 135 -10.57 -10.76 -5.93
C CYS A 135 -9.71 -10.86 -4.67
N ASN A 136 -10.39 -10.74 -3.53
CA ASN A 136 -9.81 -11.05 -2.24
C ASN A 136 -9.33 -12.51 -2.22
N ILE A 137 -8.23 -12.79 -1.52
CA ILE A 137 -7.68 -14.14 -1.42
C ILE A 137 -8.70 -15.08 -0.78
N GLY A 138 -9.04 -16.16 -1.48
CA GLY A 138 -10.15 -17.06 -1.17
C GLY A 138 -11.31 -16.96 -2.17
N TYR A 139 -11.27 -15.95 -3.05
CA TYR A 139 -12.17 -15.80 -4.19
C TYR A 139 -11.39 -15.68 -5.49
N VAL A 140 -12.05 -16.08 -6.58
CA VAL A 140 -11.57 -15.92 -7.95
C VAL A 140 -12.68 -15.33 -8.82
N VAL A 141 -12.30 -14.82 -9.98
CA VAL A 141 -13.23 -14.25 -10.95
C VAL A 141 -14.23 -15.32 -11.40
N ASN A 142 -15.52 -15.01 -11.28
CA ASN A 142 -16.62 -15.84 -11.71
C ASN A 142 -17.13 -15.36 -13.07
N VAL A 143 -16.72 -16.04 -14.14
CA VAL A 143 -17.14 -15.71 -15.51
C VAL A 143 -18.64 -15.88 -15.75
N ASP A 144 -19.31 -16.74 -14.96
CA ASP A 144 -20.74 -17.01 -15.07
C ASP A 144 -21.59 -15.91 -14.39
N ASP A 145 -20.97 -15.06 -13.57
CA ASP A 145 -21.60 -13.96 -12.84
C ASP A 145 -20.94 -12.63 -13.23
N GLY A 146 -20.82 -12.38 -14.53
CA GLY A 146 -20.34 -11.11 -15.07
C GLY A 146 -18.90 -10.76 -14.65
N SER A 147 -18.05 -11.77 -14.42
CA SER A 147 -16.66 -11.61 -13.98
C SER A 147 -16.51 -10.97 -12.58
N LYS A 148 -17.50 -11.12 -11.70
CA LYS A 148 -17.42 -10.69 -10.30
C LYS A 148 -16.65 -11.69 -9.42
N CYS A 149 -16.26 -11.26 -8.23
CA CYS A 149 -15.60 -12.10 -7.22
C CYS A 149 -16.62 -12.83 -6.34
N THR A 150 -17.43 -13.71 -6.94
CA THR A 150 -18.47 -14.49 -6.26
C THR A 150 -18.17 -15.99 -6.18
N LYS A 151 -17.10 -16.45 -6.85
CA LYS A 151 -16.67 -17.84 -6.83
C LYS A 151 -15.54 -18.02 -5.81
N GLU A 152 -15.73 -18.93 -4.85
CA GLU A 152 -14.64 -19.34 -3.96
C GLU A 152 -13.55 -20.06 -4.75
N GLY A 153 -12.29 -19.79 -4.41
CA GLY A 153 -11.15 -20.39 -5.07
C GLY A 153 -9.82 -19.96 -4.48
N ASP A 154 -8.83 -20.84 -4.60
CA ASP A 154 -7.50 -20.60 -4.06
C ASP A 154 -6.64 -19.82 -5.05
N THR A 155 -5.88 -18.87 -4.51
CA THR A 155 -4.79 -18.20 -5.21
C THR A 155 -3.49 -18.58 -4.51
N LEU A 156 -2.49 -19.00 -5.27
CA LEU A 156 -1.15 -19.26 -4.73
C LEU A 156 -0.42 -17.94 -4.53
N CYS A 157 0.23 -17.79 -3.38
CA CYS A 157 1.11 -16.64 -3.19
C CYS A 157 2.34 -16.74 -4.09
N SER A 158 2.62 -15.66 -4.81
CA SER A 158 3.78 -15.48 -5.69
C SER A 158 4.75 -14.38 -5.19
N LEU A 159 4.46 -13.75 -4.05
CA LEU A 159 5.35 -12.76 -3.44
C LEU A 159 6.68 -13.38 -3.03
N VAL A 160 7.78 -12.69 -3.36
CA VAL A 160 9.14 -13.08 -2.97
C VAL A 160 9.53 -12.34 -1.70
N CYS A 161 9.48 -13.03 -0.56
CA CYS A 161 9.82 -12.45 0.74
C CYS A 161 11.32 -12.62 1.02
N ASN A 162 12.09 -11.58 0.68
CA ASN A 162 13.55 -11.62 0.75
C ASN A 162 14.13 -11.30 2.14
N LYS A 163 13.32 -10.80 3.07
CA LYS A 163 13.79 -10.43 4.41
C LYS A 163 13.80 -11.66 5.33
N GLU A 164 14.79 -11.71 6.20
CA GLU A 164 14.96 -12.81 7.16
C GLU A 164 13.71 -12.99 8.02
N GLU A 165 13.34 -14.25 8.27
CA GLU A 165 12.13 -14.62 9.02
C GLU A 165 10.80 -14.07 8.47
N GLN A 166 10.76 -13.57 7.23
CA GLN A 166 9.51 -13.30 6.52
C GLN A 166 9.09 -14.49 5.65
N ILE A 167 7.77 -14.69 5.59
CA ILE A 167 7.12 -15.62 4.67
C ILE A 167 5.88 -14.94 4.08
N CYS A 168 5.39 -15.45 2.95
CA CYS A 168 4.14 -14.97 2.43
C CYS A 168 2.97 -15.52 3.27
N LYS A 169 2.17 -14.62 3.83
CA LYS A 169 0.98 -14.95 4.63
C LYS A 169 -0.24 -14.24 4.09
N LYS A 170 -1.39 -14.93 4.16
CA LYS A 170 -2.69 -14.28 3.99
C LYS A 170 -2.94 -13.45 5.25
N VAL A 171 -3.13 -12.16 5.07
CA VAL A 171 -3.53 -11.21 6.12
C VAL A 171 -4.83 -10.58 5.64
N ASP A 172 -5.90 -10.79 6.39
CA ASP A 172 -7.26 -10.41 6.02
C ASP A 172 -7.67 -10.96 4.64
N SER A 173 -7.69 -10.10 3.63
CA SER A 173 -8.19 -10.36 2.28
C SER A 173 -7.10 -10.42 1.21
N TYR A 174 -5.83 -10.32 1.57
CA TYR A 174 -4.70 -10.27 0.65
C TYR A 174 -3.50 -11.05 1.17
N TYR A 175 -2.55 -11.36 0.29
CA TYR A 175 -1.24 -11.89 0.67
C TYR A 175 -0.26 -10.74 0.88
N ARG A 176 0.63 -10.86 1.87
CA ARG A 176 1.79 -9.99 2.04
C ARG A 176 2.97 -10.77 2.61
N CYS A 177 4.17 -10.21 2.48
CA CYS A 177 5.31 -10.69 3.25
C CYS A 177 5.16 -10.25 4.71
N ASP A 178 5.11 -11.23 5.61
CA ASP A 178 4.96 -11.00 7.05
C ASP A 178 5.86 -11.96 7.83
N CYS A 179 6.06 -11.66 9.11
CA CYS A 179 6.92 -12.46 9.97
C CYS A 179 6.36 -13.87 10.19
N LYS A 180 7.26 -14.86 10.22
CA LYS A 180 6.95 -16.22 10.68
C LYS A 180 6.39 -16.20 12.09
N ASP A 181 5.67 -17.25 12.46
CA ASP A 181 5.12 -17.36 13.81
C ASP A 181 6.25 -17.32 14.85
N GLY A 182 6.03 -16.57 15.95
CA GLY A 182 7.06 -16.30 16.96
C GLY A 182 7.88 -15.03 16.73
N PHE A 183 7.71 -14.35 15.60
CA PHE A 183 8.36 -13.07 15.30
C PHE A 183 7.34 -11.94 15.14
N LYS A 184 7.75 -10.70 15.42
CA LYS A 184 6.97 -9.49 15.13
C LYS A 184 7.77 -8.55 14.26
N LEU A 185 7.10 -7.84 13.35
CA LEU A 185 7.73 -6.83 12.51
C LEU A 185 8.04 -5.59 13.36
N SER A 186 9.32 -5.28 13.51
CA SER A 186 9.78 -3.96 13.93
C SER A 186 9.63 -3.01 12.73
N VAL A 187 8.76 -2.01 12.85
CA VAL A 187 8.53 -1.03 11.77
C VAL A 187 9.77 -0.13 11.59
N GLU A 188 10.46 0.23 12.67
CA GLU A 188 11.67 1.06 12.63
C GLU A 188 12.84 0.36 11.95
N GLU A 189 13.06 -0.92 12.27
CA GLU A 189 14.16 -1.70 11.70
C GLU A 189 13.78 -2.44 10.41
N GLU A 190 12.49 -2.39 10.06
CA GLU A 190 11.83 -3.18 9.01
C GLU A 190 12.21 -4.67 9.03
N LYS A 191 12.38 -5.24 10.23
CA LYS A 191 12.88 -6.60 10.46
C LYS A 191 11.97 -7.39 11.40
N CYS A 192 11.94 -8.70 11.21
CA CYS A 192 11.24 -9.61 12.10
C CYS A 192 12.10 -9.91 13.32
N ILE A 193 11.67 -9.43 14.48
CA ILE A 193 12.34 -9.66 15.77
C ILE A 193 11.62 -10.76 16.54
N SER A 194 12.39 -11.66 17.16
CA SER A 194 11.81 -12.77 17.92
C SER A 194 11.09 -12.24 19.15
N HIS A 195 9.85 -12.64 19.33
CA HIS A 195 9.07 -12.26 20.51
C HIS A 195 9.32 -13.30 21.62
N SER A 196 10.57 -13.37 22.10
CA SER A 196 10.91 -14.29 23.18
C SER A 196 10.45 -13.72 24.52
N ILE A 197 9.44 -14.36 25.10
CA ILE A 197 8.98 -14.14 26.49
C ILE A 197 10.13 -14.36 27.51
N TYR A 198 11.20 -15.06 27.12
CA TYR A 198 12.38 -15.30 27.96
C TYR A 198 13.29 -14.07 28.15
N SER A 199 13.14 -13.02 27.34
CA SER A 199 13.90 -11.78 27.53
C SER A 199 13.48 -11.03 28.81
N MET A 200 12.20 -11.13 29.20
CA MET A 200 11.68 -10.49 30.42
C MET A 200 12.00 -11.25 31.71
N PHE A 201 12.21 -12.56 31.64
CA PHE A 201 12.47 -13.38 32.84
C PHE A 201 13.94 -13.44 33.25
N ASN A 202 14.87 -12.92 32.45
CA ASN A 202 16.30 -13.03 32.78
C ASN A 202 16.73 -12.06 33.89
N LEU A 203 16.26 -10.81 33.94
CA LEU A 203 16.72 -9.90 35.01
C LEU A 203 16.21 -10.31 36.40
N SER A 204 14.93 -10.65 36.53
CA SER A 204 14.33 -10.98 37.85
C SER A 204 14.87 -12.29 38.41
N ILE A 205 15.10 -13.31 37.56
CA ILE A 205 15.67 -14.59 37.98
C ILE A 205 17.16 -14.44 38.32
N ILE A 206 17.93 -13.68 37.53
CA ILE A 206 19.34 -13.38 37.85
C ILE A 206 19.45 -12.61 39.17
N PHE A 207 18.56 -11.64 39.44
CA PHE A 207 18.55 -10.89 40.69
C PHE A 207 18.20 -11.77 41.91
N ALA A 208 17.22 -12.68 41.77
CA ALA A 208 16.86 -13.64 42.81
C ALA A 208 17.98 -14.64 43.10
N ILE A 209 18.67 -15.12 42.06
CA ILE A 209 19.83 -16.00 42.20
C ILE A 209 21.00 -15.27 42.90
N LEU A 210 21.29 -14.03 42.51
CA LEU A 210 22.32 -13.21 43.17
C LEU A 210 22.00 -12.94 44.64
N LEU A 211 20.74 -12.69 44.98
CA LEU A 211 20.29 -12.52 46.38
C LEU A 211 20.37 -13.82 47.20
N LEU A 212 20.17 -14.98 46.58
CA LEU A 212 20.37 -16.27 47.24
C LEU A 212 21.85 -16.52 47.53
N PHE A 213 22.75 -16.15 46.62
CA PHE A 213 24.20 -16.32 46.81
C PHE A 213 24.83 -15.31 47.78
N SER A 214 24.25 -14.11 47.95
CA SER A 214 24.76 -13.13 48.93
C SER A 214 24.37 -13.43 50.38
N ASN A 215 23.45 -14.37 50.62
CA ASN A 215 23.06 -14.81 51.97
C ASN A 215 23.73 -16.14 52.40
N ILE A 216 24.69 -16.65 51.62
CA ILE A 216 25.43 -17.92 51.89
C ILE A 216 26.88 -17.66 52.34
N ILE A 217 27.26 -16.41 52.66
CA ILE A 217 28.54 -16.06 53.31
C ILE A 217 28.28 -15.58 54.73
#